data_AF-A0A219AJF0-F1
#
_entry.id   AF-A0A219AJF0-F1
#
_cell.length_a   1.000
_cell.length_b   1.000
_cell.length_c   1.000
_cell.angle_alpha   90.00
_cell.angle_beta   90.00
_cell.angle_gamma   90.00
#
_symmetry.space_group_name_H-M   'P 1'
#
loop_
_entity.id
_entity.type
_entity.pdbx_description
1 polymer ?
#
loop_
_entity_poly.entity_id
_entity_poly.type
_entity_poly.pdbx_seq_one_letter_code
_entity_poly.pdbx_strand_id
1 'polypeptide(L)' 'MVIDSDECGVCEDCIDVCPNEAIEKRAFTIIVNAELCDDCEECIEVCPTGAIYEED' A
#
# COMPACT_ATOMS: atom_id res chain seq x y z
N MET A 1 -1.32 6.36 4.90
CA MET A 1 -0.39 5.69 3.94
C MET A 1 -0.57 6.21 2.52
N VAL A 2 0.53 6.55 1.84
CA VAL A 2 0.60 6.98 0.43
C VAL A 2 1.40 5.96 -0.37
N ILE A 3 1.05 5.79 -1.64
CA ILE A 3 1.79 4.94 -2.60
C ILE A 3 2.30 5.82 -3.73
N ASP A 4 3.61 5.87 -3.92
CA ASP A 4 4.22 6.44 -5.12
C ASP A 4 4.00 5.48 -6.31
N SER A 5 3.20 5.92 -7.28
CA SER A 5 2.89 5.12 -8.45
C SER A 5 4.05 4.95 -9.43
N ASP A 6 5.04 5.83 -9.41
CA ASP A 6 6.21 5.75 -10.28
C ASP A 6 7.23 4.72 -9.75
N GLU A 7 7.24 4.49 -8.43
CA GLU A 7 8.09 3.48 -7.78
C GLU A 7 7.36 2.16 -7.49
N CYS A 8 6.02 2.15 -7.54
CA CYS A 8 5.22 0.95 -7.28
C CYS A 8 5.34 -0.08 -8.42
N GLY A 9 5.87 -1.27 -8.11
CA GLY A 9 5.95 -2.38 -9.05
C GLY A 9 4.63 -3.14 -9.29
N VAL A 10 3.54 -2.75 -8.61
CA VAL A 10 2.22 -3.44 -8.67
C VAL A 10 2.33 -4.95 -8.35
N CYS A 11 3.23 -5.31 -7.43
CA CYS A 11 3.51 -6.70 -7.04
C CYS A 11 2.46 -7.32 -6.13
N GLU A 12 1.57 -6.50 -5.55
CA GLU A 12 0.45 -6.91 -4.69
C GLU A 12 0.84 -7.40 -3.28
N ASP A 13 2.14 -7.45 -2.91
CA ASP A 13 2.59 -7.87 -1.56
C ASP A 13 1.92 -7.09 -0.42
N CYS A 14 1.71 -5.79 -0.60
CA CYS A 14 1.02 -4.94 0.36
C CYS A 14 -0.47 -5.27 0.54
N ILE A 15 -1.13 -5.83 -0.48
CA ILE A 15 -2.52 -6.29 -0.40
C ILE A 15 -2.59 -7.50 0.52
N ASP A 16 -1.69 -8.47 0.34
CA ASP A 16 -1.69 -9.74 1.06
C ASP A 16 -1.48 -9.56 2.57
N VAL A 17 -0.72 -8.55 2.99
CA VAL A 17 -0.41 -8.31 4.40
C VAL A 17 -1.36 -7.34 5.09
N CYS A 18 -2.21 -6.61 4.36
CA CYS A 18 -3.06 -5.59 4.96
C CYS A 18 -4.17 -6.24 5.82
N PRO A 19 -4.13 -6.13 7.16
CA PRO A 19 -5.08 -6.81 8.03
C PRO A 19 -6.52 -6.25 7.93
N ASN A 20 -6.64 -5.00 7.46
CA ASN A 20 -7.91 -4.30 7.34
C ASN A 20 -8.49 -4.33 5.92
N GLU A 21 -7.85 -5.08 5.00
CA GLU A 21 -8.24 -5.14 3.58
C GLU A 21 -8.36 -3.72 2.95
N ALA A 22 -7.55 -2.78 3.44
CA ALA A 22 -7.60 -1.38 3.05
C ALA A 22 -6.89 -1.09 1.72
N ILE A 23 -6.17 -2.07 1.17
CA ILE A 23 -5.34 -1.90 -0.02
C ILE A 23 -5.91 -2.74 -1.16
N GLU A 24 -6.14 -2.11 -2.32
CA GLU A 24 -6.67 -2.79 -3.49
C GLU A 24 -5.93 -2.39 -4.77
N LYS A 25 -5.94 -3.31 -5.75
CA LYS A 25 -5.46 -3.05 -7.10
C LYS A 25 -6.58 -2.53 -7.99
N ARG A 26 -6.38 -1.37 -8.60
CA ARG A 26 -7.22 -0.85 -9.69
C ARG A 26 -6.40 -0.74 -10.97
N ALA A 27 -6.67 -1.64 -11.91
CA ALA A 27 -5.92 -1.79 -13.16
C ALA A 27 -4.40 -1.96 -12.92
N PHE A 28 -3.59 -0.93 -13.18
CA PHE A 28 -2.13 -0.94 -13.02
C PHE A 28 -1.66 -0.07 -11.84
N THR A 29 -2.55 0.19 -10.88
CA THR A 29 -2.24 1.03 -9.72
C THR A 29 -2.73 0.35 -8.44
N ILE A 30 -1.98 0.51 -7.36
CA ILE A 30 -2.38 0.11 -6.00
C ILE A 30 -2.90 1.36 -5.28
N ILE A 31 -4.02 1.23 -4.57
CA ILE A 31 -4.68 2.33 -3.87
C ILE A 31 -4.97 1.92 -2.43
N VAL A 32 -4.82 2.86 -1.51
CA VAL A 32 -5.18 2.70 -0.10
C VAL A 32 -6.52 3.39 0.16
N ASN A 33 -7.44 2.69 0.81
CA ASN A 33 -8.66 3.26 1.38
C ASN A 33 -8.37 3.82 2.77
N ALA A 34 -8.30 5.15 2.87
CA ALA A 34 -8.03 5.86 4.12
C ALA A 34 -9.10 5.65 5.21
N GLU A 35 -10.33 5.26 4.87
CA GLU A 35 -11.36 4.97 5.88
C GLU A 35 -11.17 3.61 6.57
N LEU A 36 -10.42 2.70 5.94
CA LEU A 36 -10.13 1.35 6.48
C LEU A 36 -8.70 1.23 7.02
N CYS A 37 -7.79 2.07 6.53
CA CYS A 37 -6.40 2.09 7.00
C CYS A 37 -6.33 2.60 8.45
N ASP A 38 -5.65 1.86 9.31
CA ASP A 38 -5.40 2.19 10.71
C ASP A 38 -3.92 2.54 10.98
N ASP A 39 -3.14 2.72 9.91
CA ASP A 39 -1.73 3.05 9.92
C ASP A 39 -0.86 2.03 10.69
N CYS A 40 -1.16 0.73 10.57
CA CYS A 40 -0.36 -0.36 11.17
C CYS A 40 1.01 -0.63 10.53
N GLU A 41 1.39 0.10 9.48
CA GLU A 41 2.72 0.07 8.83
C GLU A 41 3.18 -1.25 8.17
N GLU A 42 2.44 -2.35 8.29
CA GLU A 42 2.78 -3.67 7.69
C GLU A 42 3.08 -3.59 6.17
N CYS A 43 2.35 -2.75 5.44
CA CYS A 43 2.54 -2.56 4.00
C CYS A 43 3.87 -1.87 3.66
N ILE A 44 4.41 -1.04 4.56
CA ILE A 44 5.71 -0.38 4.40
C ILE A 44 6.82 -1.43 4.51
N GLU A 45 6.77 -2.30 5.52
CA GLU A 45 7.81 -3.29 5.79
C GLU A 45 8.01 -4.28 4.63
N VAL A 46 6.91 -4.66 3.96
CA VAL A 46 6.97 -5.63 2.86
C VAL A 46 7.23 -5.01 1.49
N CYS A 47 7.13 -3.69 1.34
CA CYS A 47 7.26 -3.05 0.03
C CYS A 47 8.71 -3.16 -0.50
N PRO A 48 8.99 -3.95 -1.55
CA PRO A 48 10.36 -4.18 -1.99
C PRO A 48 11.00 -2.97 -2.68
N THR A 49 10.17 -2.02 -3.14
CA THR A 49 10.64 -0.80 -3.82
C THR A 49 10.67 0.42 -2.90
N GLY A 50 10.13 0.32 -1.68
CA GLY A 50 10.00 1.47 -0.78
C GLY A 50 8.94 2.50 -1.23
N ALA A 51 8.05 2.12 -2.15
CA ALA A 51 7.04 3.01 -2.71
C ALA A 51 5.90 3.41 -1.76
N ILE A 52 5.88 2.91 -0.52
CA ILE A 52 4.81 3.15 0.46
C ILE A 52 5.39 3.89 1.67
N TYR A 53 4.74 4.99 2.07
CA TYR A 53 5.18 5.85 3.18
C TYR A 53 4.00 6.55 3.88
N GLU A 54 4.25 7.10 5.07
CA GLU A 54 3.28 7.91 5.83
C GLU A 54 3.02 9.27 5.14
N GLU A 55 1.79 9.77 5.22
CA GLU A 55 1.46 11.12 4.74
C GLU A 55 1.68 12.11 5.91
N ASP A 56 2.59 13.09 5.76
CA ASP A 56 2.88 14.12 6.78
C ASP A 56 1.66 15.02 7.13
#